data_AF-A0A8H5BU78-F1
#
_entry.id   AF-A0A8H5BU78-F1
#
_cell.length_a   1.000
_cell.length_b   1.000
_cell.length_c   1.000
_cell.angle_alpha   90.00
_cell.angle_beta   90.00
_cell.angle_gamma   90.00
#
_symmetry.space_group_name_H-M   'P 1'
#
loop_
_entity.id
_entity.type
_entity.pdbx_description
1 polymer ?
#
loop_
_entity_poly.entity_id
_entity_poly.type
_entity_poly.pdbx_seq_one_letter_code
_entity_poly.pdbx_strand_id
1 'polypeptide(L)'
;MSRDDSVAMSSHGNAWVPRRDLTLPNELLHKIIILLIADCVHTVCMSHENPLWEKTVLETLNDVSPVFRAISCEIAGAAFDVPLDIRDDDRRVQQIVRAKFVFLRHLRDRYGEDSVWHSTFNQTLDAESHDPFVFSYAKYLGCVFFRRSLCNSFPGQLFAGMHSVVLTSLEKCDTTAQTVYPHEITTKLRESIASEIKLAHHSVALVQAFTSLKNHANSMSVLYPCRRRDGSGPVSLQALYYLISSSLGQLEEAYEGYADACLEKLPEVEPNITQFPDAIAALRGLYVLEYTEDDMYGLGPRILSIIGKLSLECPYLGDIPLKQIQDDIATSYRYH
;
A
#
# COMPACT_ATOMS: atom_id res chain seq x y z
N MET A 1 82.70 28.46 -11.42
CA MET A 1 82.21 27.52 -10.38
C MET A 1 80.93 28.10 -9.80
N SER A 2 79.89 27.27 -9.70
CA SER A 2 78.57 27.50 -9.07
C SER A 2 77.64 28.49 -9.79
N ARG A 3 76.72 28.04 -10.65
CA ARG A 3 75.44 27.29 -10.45
C ARG A 3 74.23 28.22 -10.23
N ASP A 4 73.31 28.08 -11.18
CA ASP A 4 71.90 28.45 -11.18
C ASP A 4 71.17 28.03 -9.91
N ASP A 5 70.11 28.77 -9.57
CA ASP A 5 68.86 28.20 -9.06
C ASP A 5 67.69 29.14 -9.40
N SER A 6 67.21 29.03 -10.64
CA SER A 6 65.88 29.46 -11.06
C SER A 6 64.87 28.41 -10.62
N VAL A 7 64.22 28.65 -9.47
CA VAL A 7 63.13 27.80 -8.98
C VAL A 7 61.89 28.08 -9.84
N ALA A 8 61.69 27.23 -10.85
CA ALA A 8 60.44 27.11 -11.56
C ALA A 8 59.37 26.58 -10.60
N MET A 9 58.29 27.33 -10.43
CA MET A 9 57.06 26.84 -9.80
C MET A 9 56.46 25.74 -10.68
N SER A 10 56.76 24.49 -10.36
CA SER A 10 56.03 23.34 -10.90
C SER A 10 54.63 23.31 -10.27
N SER A 11 53.64 23.76 -11.02
CA SER A 11 52.24 23.44 -10.77
C SER A 11 52.06 21.93 -10.92
N HIS A 12 52.20 21.18 -9.83
CA HIS A 12 51.70 19.80 -9.77
C HIS A 12 50.17 19.85 -9.73
N GLY A 13 49.58 20.04 -10.91
CA GLY A 13 48.23 19.58 -11.16
C GLY A 13 48.25 18.07 -11.01
N ASN A 14 47.79 17.57 -9.87
CA ASN A 14 47.40 16.18 -9.72
C ASN A 14 46.24 15.94 -10.69
N ALA A 15 46.57 15.64 -11.95
CA ALA A 15 45.65 15.05 -12.88
C ALA A 15 45.21 13.73 -12.23
N TRP A 16 43.96 13.67 -11.80
CA TRP A 16 43.36 12.43 -11.35
C TRP A 16 43.43 11.44 -12.52
N VAL A 17 44.38 10.52 -12.48
CA VAL A 17 44.48 9.43 -13.45
C VAL A 17 43.50 8.36 -12.96
N PRO A 18 42.41 8.07 -13.70
CA PRO A 18 41.50 7.01 -13.33
C PRO A 18 42.32 5.71 -13.26
N ARG A 19 42.32 5.05 -12.10
CA ARG A 19 42.94 3.72 -11.97
C ARG A 19 42.18 2.78 -12.90
N ARG A 20 42.84 2.36 -14.00
CA ARG A 20 42.29 1.43 -15.00
C ARG A 20 41.85 0.08 -14.39
N ASP A 21 42.33 -0.23 -13.18
CA ASP A 21 42.11 -1.51 -12.50
C ASP A 21 40.81 -1.56 -11.67
N LEU A 22 39.97 -0.52 -11.70
CA LEU A 22 38.68 -0.44 -10.97
C LEU A 22 37.49 -0.14 -11.88
N THR A 23 37.54 -0.50 -13.16
CA THR A 23 36.38 -0.36 -14.05
C THR A 23 35.41 -1.51 -13.80
N LEU A 24 34.21 -1.18 -13.34
CA LEU A 24 33.12 -2.15 -13.21
C LEU A 24 32.81 -2.75 -14.60
N PRO A 25 32.62 -4.08 -14.72
CA PRO A 25 32.09 -4.70 -15.94
C PRO A 25 30.81 -4.01 -16.42
N ASN A 26 30.65 -3.84 -17.73
CA ASN A 26 29.51 -3.12 -18.33
C ASN A 26 28.17 -3.79 -17.97
N GLU A 27 28.15 -5.11 -17.79
CA GLU A 27 26.97 -5.86 -17.38
C GLU A 27 26.50 -5.48 -15.98
N LEU A 28 27.45 -5.26 -15.05
CA LEU A 28 27.13 -4.78 -13.70
C LEU A 28 26.68 -3.32 -13.74
N LEU A 29 27.29 -2.51 -14.59
CA LEU A 29 26.90 -1.12 -14.77
C LEU A 29 25.47 -1.01 -15.33
N HIS A 30 25.10 -1.85 -16.31
CA HIS A 30 23.73 -1.98 -16.79
C HIS A 30 22.75 -2.27 -15.65
N LYS A 31 23.02 -3.30 -14.83
CA LYS A 31 22.15 -3.66 -13.71
C LYS A 31 21.97 -2.52 -12.72
N ILE A 32 23.06 -1.83 -12.37
CA ILE A 32 23.00 -0.67 -11.46
C ILE A 32 22.13 0.44 -12.04
N ILE A 33 22.29 0.77 -13.32
CA ILE A 33 21.52 1.84 -13.96
C ILE A 33 20.04 1.45 -14.10
N ILE A 34 19.72 0.19 -14.43
CA ILE A 34 18.33 -0.28 -14.47
C ILE A 34 17.66 -0.10 -13.10
N LEU A 35 18.31 -0.59 -12.04
CA LEU A 35 17.78 -0.50 -10.68
C LEU A 35 17.65 0.96 -10.22
N LEU A 36 18.61 1.82 -10.56
CA LEU A 36 18.54 3.25 -10.24
C LEU A 36 17.35 3.93 -10.92
N ILE A 37 17.11 3.66 -12.21
CA ILE A 37 15.97 4.23 -12.92
C ILE A 37 14.66 3.69 -12.34
N ALA A 38 14.58 2.37 -12.09
CA ALA A 38 13.41 1.75 -11.45
C ALA A 38 13.08 2.39 -10.10
N ASP A 39 14.10 2.64 -9.28
CA ASP A 39 14.01 3.30 -7.99
C ASP A 39 13.51 4.73 -8.12
N CYS A 40 14.05 5.50 -9.06
CA CYS A 40 13.63 6.88 -9.28
C CYS A 40 12.17 6.96 -9.72
N VAL A 41 11.73 6.09 -10.64
CA VAL A 41 10.32 6.02 -11.07
C VAL A 41 9.43 5.65 -9.87
N HIS A 42 9.82 4.63 -9.12
CA HIS A 42 9.07 4.16 -7.98
C HIS A 42 8.92 5.25 -6.91
N THR A 43 10.01 5.93 -6.56
CA THR A 43 10.02 7.07 -5.62
C THR A 43 9.15 8.21 -6.11
N VAL A 44 9.15 8.52 -7.41
CA VAL A 44 8.29 9.56 -7.98
C VAL A 44 6.81 9.22 -7.88
N CYS A 45 6.47 7.93 -7.97
CA CYS A 45 5.10 7.44 -7.83
C CYS A 45 4.66 7.31 -6.36
N MET A 46 5.56 6.95 -5.44
CA MET A 46 5.19 6.51 -4.09
C MET A 46 5.65 7.42 -2.95
N SER A 47 6.63 8.30 -3.18
CA SER A 47 7.12 9.19 -2.13
C SER A 47 6.10 10.28 -1.81
N HIS A 48 5.97 10.61 -0.52
CA HIS A 48 5.19 11.76 -0.04
C HIS A 48 5.95 13.07 -0.19
N GLU A 49 7.28 13.00 -0.26
CA GLU A 49 8.10 14.17 -0.52
C GLU A 49 8.15 14.48 -2.02
N ASN A 50 8.48 15.73 -2.35
CA ASN A 50 8.72 16.10 -3.74
C ASN A 50 10.12 15.64 -4.15
N PRO A 51 10.25 14.56 -4.94
CA PRO A 51 11.54 14.01 -5.32
C PRO A 51 12.06 14.83 -6.50
N LEU A 52 12.77 15.92 -6.20
CA LEU A 52 13.24 16.87 -7.22
C LEU A 52 14.36 16.30 -8.09
N TRP A 53 15.24 15.45 -7.53
CA TRP A 53 16.42 14.94 -8.24
C TRP A 53 16.11 13.70 -9.08
N GLU A 54 15.14 12.89 -8.66
CA GLU A 54 14.71 11.65 -9.33
C GLU A 54 14.14 11.94 -10.72
N LYS A 55 13.58 13.15 -10.91
CA LYS A 55 13.08 13.62 -12.22
C LYS A 55 14.17 13.94 -13.23
N THR A 56 15.37 14.24 -12.74
CA THR A 56 16.54 14.61 -13.55
C THR A 56 17.58 13.50 -13.55
N VAL A 57 17.21 12.27 -13.16
CA VAL A 57 18.14 11.13 -13.07
C VAL A 57 18.83 10.86 -14.41
N LEU A 58 18.10 10.89 -15.53
CA LEU A 58 18.68 10.67 -16.86
C LEU A 58 19.58 11.83 -17.32
N GLU A 59 19.27 13.06 -16.92
CA GLU A 59 20.15 14.22 -17.19
C GLU A 59 21.47 14.04 -16.45
N THR A 60 21.38 13.67 -15.17
CA THR A 60 22.53 13.40 -14.32
C THR A 60 23.40 12.26 -14.86
N LEU A 61 22.79 11.12 -15.22
CA LEU A 61 23.53 9.97 -15.77
C LEU A 61 24.21 10.30 -17.10
N ASN A 62 23.58 11.10 -17.95
CA ASN A 62 24.14 11.49 -19.23
C ASN A 62 25.36 12.42 -19.11
N ASP A 63 25.46 13.16 -18.00
CA ASP A 63 26.57 14.06 -17.69
C ASP A 63 27.76 13.35 -17.03
N VAL A 64 27.57 12.14 -16.47
CA VAL A 64 28.64 11.37 -15.81
C VAL A 64 29.70 10.90 -16.80
N SER A 65 29.30 10.21 -17.87
CA SER A 65 30.22 9.74 -18.92
C SER A 65 29.48 9.27 -20.18
N PRO A 66 30.16 9.11 -21.33
CA PRO A 66 29.56 8.56 -22.54
C PRO A 66 29.00 7.14 -22.37
N VAL A 67 29.63 6.31 -21.53
CA VAL A 67 29.17 4.94 -21.27
C VAL A 67 27.86 4.95 -20.47
N PHE A 68 27.79 5.76 -19.42
CA PHE A 68 26.56 5.92 -18.63
C PHE A 68 25.42 6.42 -19.51
N ARG A 69 25.68 7.42 -20.35
CA ARG A 69 24.72 7.97 -21.31
C ARG A 69 24.15 6.91 -22.23
N ALA A 70 25.03 6.15 -22.89
CA ALA A 70 24.60 5.10 -23.82
C ALA A 70 23.69 4.08 -23.13
N ILE A 71 24.11 3.60 -21.94
CA ILE A 71 23.37 2.60 -21.17
C ILE A 71 22.03 3.16 -20.68
N SER A 72 22.00 4.37 -20.11
CA SER A 72 20.76 4.97 -19.59
C SER A 72 19.77 5.32 -20.70
N CYS A 73 20.22 5.81 -21.85
CA CYS A 73 19.36 6.05 -23.01
C CYS A 73 18.81 4.75 -23.61
N GLU A 74 19.62 3.68 -23.67
CA GLU A 74 19.16 2.37 -24.14
C GLU A 74 18.07 1.80 -23.22
N ILE A 75 18.34 1.74 -21.91
CA ILE A 75 17.39 1.23 -20.91
C ILE A 75 16.11 2.06 -20.92
N ALA A 76 16.23 3.38 -20.84
CA ALA A 76 15.06 4.25 -20.80
C ALA A 76 14.29 4.24 -22.12
N GLY A 77 14.99 4.20 -23.26
CA GLY A 77 14.39 4.08 -24.58
C GLY A 77 13.56 2.81 -24.72
N ALA A 78 14.07 1.69 -24.19
CA ALA A 78 13.35 0.42 -24.19
C ALA A 78 12.17 0.39 -23.19
N ALA A 79 12.41 0.75 -21.93
CA ALA A 79 11.41 0.65 -20.88
C ALA A 79 10.23 1.60 -21.06
N PHE A 80 10.52 2.82 -21.55
CA PHE A 80 9.51 3.82 -21.82
C PHE A 80 9.06 3.82 -23.28
N ASP A 81 9.19 2.71 -24.00
CA ASP A 81 8.70 2.55 -25.38
C ASP A 81 8.96 3.78 -26.28
N VAL A 82 10.18 4.32 -26.25
CA VAL A 82 10.55 5.50 -27.04
C VAL A 82 10.69 5.05 -28.50
N PRO A 83 10.09 5.76 -29.48
CA PRO A 83 10.19 5.42 -30.89
C PRO A 83 11.64 5.27 -31.37
N LEU A 84 11.92 4.24 -32.18
CA LEU A 84 13.29 3.91 -32.61
C LEU A 84 13.97 5.05 -33.37
N ASP A 85 13.21 5.84 -34.14
CA ASP A 85 13.69 7.02 -34.88
C ASP A 85 14.12 8.18 -33.96
N ILE A 86 13.76 8.13 -32.68
CA ILE A 86 14.12 9.12 -31.67
C ILE A 86 15.27 8.62 -30.77
N ARG A 87 15.50 7.30 -30.68
CA ARG A 87 16.47 6.71 -29.74
C ARG A 87 17.91 7.13 -29.98
N ASP A 88 18.24 7.57 -31.20
CA ASP A 88 19.57 8.09 -31.55
C ASP A 88 19.79 9.56 -31.10
N ASP A 89 18.75 10.25 -30.64
CA ASP A 89 18.81 11.62 -30.09
C ASP A 89 18.63 11.61 -28.57
N ASP A 90 19.75 11.52 -27.85
CA ASP A 90 19.80 11.51 -26.38
C ASP A 90 18.94 12.61 -25.73
N ARG A 91 18.92 13.82 -26.31
CA ARG A 91 18.17 14.96 -25.75
C ARG A 91 16.67 14.75 -25.86
N ARG A 92 16.21 14.22 -26.99
CA ARG A 92 14.78 13.90 -27.17
C ARG A 92 14.35 12.74 -26.28
N VAL A 93 15.18 11.72 -26.14
CA VAL A 93 14.93 10.60 -25.19
C VAL A 93 14.74 11.16 -23.78
N GLN A 94 15.66 12.00 -23.30
CA GLN A 94 15.55 12.64 -21.99
C GLN A 94 14.26 13.44 -21.83
N GLN A 95 13.88 14.26 -22.82
CA GLN A 95 12.66 15.07 -22.77
C GLN A 95 11.40 14.21 -22.65
N ILE A 96 11.29 13.13 -23.45
CA ILE A 96 10.15 12.21 -23.41
C ILE A 96 10.06 11.53 -22.04
N VAL A 97 11.17 10.98 -21.55
CA VAL A 97 11.17 10.28 -20.26
C VAL A 97 10.87 11.25 -19.12
N ARG A 98 11.44 12.45 -19.14
CA ARG A 98 11.12 13.49 -18.15
C ARG A 98 9.64 13.85 -18.16
N ALA A 99 9.00 13.96 -19.33
CA ALA A 99 7.56 14.18 -19.43
C ALA A 99 6.76 13.03 -18.79
N LYS A 100 7.20 11.78 -18.95
CA LYS A 100 6.58 10.60 -18.32
C LYS A 100 6.73 10.60 -16.79
N PHE A 101 7.91 10.95 -16.28
CA PHE A 101 8.12 11.16 -14.84
C PHE A 101 7.21 12.26 -14.28
N VAL A 102 7.09 13.36 -15.01
CA VAL A 102 6.19 14.46 -14.63
C VAL A 102 4.74 13.99 -14.63
N PHE A 103 4.29 13.25 -15.64
CA PHE A 103 2.95 12.69 -15.71
C PHE A 103 2.65 11.74 -14.54
N LEU A 104 3.54 10.78 -14.27
CA LEU A 104 3.38 9.85 -13.14
C LEU A 104 3.28 10.57 -11.80
N ARG A 105 4.07 11.63 -11.62
CA ARG A 105 3.94 12.48 -10.43
C ARG A 105 2.58 13.18 -10.35
N HIS A 106 2.09 13.76 -11.46
CA HIS A 106 0.77 14.39 -11.46
C HIS A 106 -0.34 13.38 -11.13
N LEU A 107 -0.22 12.14 -11.60
CA LEU A 107 -1.13 11.07 -11.21
C LEU A 107 -1.06 10.78 -9.72
N ARG A 108 0.15 10.64 -9.15
CA ARG A 108 0.32 10.49 -7.69
C ARG A 108 -0.33 11.65 -6.95
N ASP A 109 0.00 12.89 -7.30
CA ASP A 109 -0.50 14.10 -6.62
C ASP A 109 -2.05 14.12 -6.66
N ARG A 110 -2.64 13.76 -7.81
CA ARG A 110 -4.09 13.64 -7.98
C ARG A 110 -4.73 12.55 -7.12
N TYR A 111 -4.09 11.39 -6.99
CA TYR A 111 -4.56 10.29 -6.16
C TYR A 111 -4.20 10.48 -4.67
N GLY A 112 -3.32 11.42 -4.34
CA GLY A 112 -2.94 11.76 -2.96
C GLY A 112 -3.87 12.80 -2.33
N GLU A 113 -4.49 13.67 -3.13
CA GLU A 113 -5.52 14.60 -2.68
C GLU A 113 -6.89 13.90 -2.63
N ASP A 114 -7.71 14.21 -1.60
CA ASP A 114 -9.12 13.77 -1.40
C ASP A 114 -10.06 14.23 -2.54
N SER A 115 -9.70 13.94 -3.79
CA SER A 115 -10.37 14.45 -4.97
C SER A 115 -11.47 13.50 -5.42
N VAL A 116 -12.62 14.10 -5.69
CA VAL A 116 -13.91 13.46 -5.96
C VAL A 116 -13.83 12.53 -7.17
N TRP A 117 -14.04 11.23 -6.92
CA TRP A 117 -13.98 10.06 -7.82
C TRP A 117 -14.85 10.13 -9.11
N HIS A 118 -15.81 11.05 -9.21
CA HIS A 118 -17.02 10.78 -10.01
C HIS A 118 -16.93 10.84 -11.55
N SER A 119 -15.81 11.17 -12.18
CA SER A 119 -15.80 11.27 -13.66
C SER A 119 -14.56 10.82 -14.40
N THR A 120 -13.43 10.52 -13.74
CA THR A 120 -12.13 10.53 -14.44
C THR A 120 -11.28 9.27 -14.34
N PHE A 121 -11.73 8.26 -13.59
CA PHE A 121 -11.00 6.99 -13.48
C PHE A 121 -10.81 6.27 -14.82
N ASN A 122 -11.83 6.32 -15.70
CA ASN A 122 -11.76 5.67 -17.02
C ASN A 122 -11.29 6.60 -18.15
N GLN A 123 -11.46 7.93 -18.04
CA GLN A 123 -11.11 8.85 -19.13
C GLN A 123 -9.63 9.24 -19.17
N THR A 124 -8.91 9.16 -18.04
CA THR A 124 -7.49 9.59 -17.98
C THR A 124 -6.50 8.48 -18.35
N LEU A 125 -6.91 7.20 -18.22
CA LEU A 125 -6.06 6.04 -18.52
C LEU A 125 -6.08 5.63 -20.01
N ASP A 126 -7.11 6.03 -20.76
CA ASP A 126 -7.34 5.58 -22.14
C ASP A 126 -6.71 6.48 -23.23
N ALA A 127 -6.12 7.63 -22.91
CA ALA A 127 -5.90 8.66 -23.94
C ALA A 127 -4.43 8.96 -24.35
N GLU A 128 -3.41 8.81 -23.50
CA GLU A 128 -2.11 9.47 -23.79
C GLU A 128 -0.83 8.63 -23.65
N SER A 129 -0.84 7.44 -23.04
CA SER A 129 0.36 6.59 -22.99
C SER A 129 0.09 5.15 -23.42
N HIS A 130 0.44 4.81 -24.66
CA HIS A 130 0.57 3.42 -25.11
C HIS A 130 1.74 2.66 -24.44
N ASP A 131 2.52 3.36 -23.61
CA ASP A 131 3.66 2.83 -22.86
C ASP A 131 3.20 1.85 -21.76
N PRO A 132 3.56 0.55 -21.85
CA PRO A 132 3.15 -0.45 -20.87
C PRO A 132 3.70 -0.19 -19.46
N PHE A 133 4.87 0.44 -19.34
CA PHE A 133 5.51 0.72 -18.04
C PHE A 133 4.81 1.85 -17.31
N VAL A 134 4.55 2.96 -18.00
CA VAL A 134 3.77 4.09 -17.45
C VAL A 134 2.33 3.65 -17.14
N PHE A 135 1.71 2.90 -18.05
CA PHE A 135 0.35 2.38 -17.86
C PHE A 135 0.24 1.49 -16.63
N SER A 136 1.23 0.62 -16.39
CA SER A 136 1.26 -0.25 -15.21
C SER A 136 1.34 0.57 -13.91
N TYR A 137 2.20 1.59 -13.85
CA TYR A 137 2.23 2.48 -12.68
C TYR A 137 0.93 3.26 -12.48
N ALA A 138 0.37 3.83 -13.56
CA ALA A 138 -0.88 4.58 -13.50
C ALA A 138 -2.04 3.72 -12.97
N LYS A 139 -2.14 2.48 -13.47
CA LYS A 139 -3.15 1.52 -13.04
C LYS A 139 -2.93 1.07 -11.60
N TYR A 140 -1.68 0.80 -11.21
CA TYR A 140 -1.34 0.46 -9.83
C TYR A 140 -1.75 1.57 -8.86
N LEU A 141 -1.36 2.82 -9.10
CA LEU A 141 -1.74 3.96 -8.28
C LEU A 141 -3.26 4.12 -8.17
N GLY A 142 -3.97 3.96 -9.29
CA GLY A 142 -5.43 3.98 -9.32
C GLY A 142 -6.05 2.86 -8.48
N CYS A 143 -5.49 1.64 -8.50
CA CYS A 143 -5.96 0.53 -7.67
C CYS A 143 -5.73 0.77 -6.18
N VAL A 144 -4.55 1.26 -5.81
CA VAL A 144 -4.21 1.62 -4.41
C VAL A 144 -5.20 2.66 -3.89
N PHE A 145 -5.38 3.75 -4.63
CA PHE A 145 -6.32 4.81 -4.26
C PHE A 145 -7.76 4.30 -4.16
N PHE A 146 -8.20 3.54 -5.17
CA PHE A 146 -9.56 3.03 -5.21
C PHE A 146 -9.84 2.09 -4.02
N ARG A 147 -8.92 1.18 -3.68
CA ARG A 147 -9.04 0.32 -2.50
C ARG A 147 -9.24 1.14 -1.22
N ARG A 148 -8.39 2.13 -1.00
CA ARG A 148 -8.48 3.00 0.20
C ARG A 148 -9.82 3.74 0.24
N SER A 149 -10.27 4.25 -0.91
CA SER A 149 -11.56 4.95 -1.04
C SER A 149 -12.77 4.04 -0.78
N LEU A 150 -12.69 2.76 -1.15
CA LEU A 150 -13.75 1.79 -0.91
C LEU A 150 -14.07 1.61 0.58
N CYS A 151 -13.05 1.74 1.45
CA CYS A 151 -13.22 1.61 2.88
C CYS A 151 -14.15 2.71 3.43
N ASN A 152 -13.95 3.95 3.00
CA ASN A 152 -14.69 5.11 3.54
C ASN A 152 -16.09 5.32 2.94
N SER A 153 -16.33 4.85 1.71
CA SER A 153 -17.45 5.36 0.89
C SER A 153 -18.55 4.36 0.57
N PHE A 154 -18.36 3.06 0.82
CA PHE A 154 -19.26 2.02 0.32
C PHE A 154 -19.87 1.14 1.43
N PRO A 155 -21.14 0.74 1.30
CA PRO A 155 -21.72 -0.29 2.16
C PRO A 155 -21.00 -1.64 2.00
N GLY A 156 -20.92 -2.44 3.07
CA GLY A 156 -20.23 -3.73 3.07
C GLY A 156 -20.71 -4.70 1.97
N GLN A 157 -21.99 -4.63 1.59
CA GLN A 157 -22.57 -5.46 0.52
C GLN A 157 -21.97 -5.18 -0.88
N LEU A 158 -21.58 -3.93 -1.16
CA LEU A 158 -20.96 -3.55 -2.43
C LEU A 158 -19.43 -3.64 -2.38
N PHE A 159 -18.86 -3.63 -1.18
CA PHE A 159 -17.42 -3.67 -0.96
C PHE A 159 -16.77 -4.87 -1.64
N ALA A 160 -17.27 -6.10 -1.41
CA ALA A 160 -16.68 -7.32 -1.97
C ALA A 160 -16.69 -7.33 -3.52
N GLY A 161 -17.79 -6.87 -4.12
CA GLY A 161 -17.91 -6.75 -5.58
C GLY A 161 -16.90 -5.76 -6.16
N MET A 162 -16.76 -4.58 -5.56
CA MET A 162 -15.80 -3.57 -6.01
C MET A 162 -14.34 -3.98 -5.75
N HIS A 163 -14.05 -4.64 -4.64
CA HIS A 163 -12.72 -5.17 -4.35
C HIS A 163 -12.29 -6.27 -5.34
N SER A 164 -13.23 -7.09 -5.84
CA SER A 164 -12.91 -8.06 -6.88
C SER A 164 -12.39 -7.40 -8.17
N VAL A 165 -12.90 -6.20 -8.48
CA VAL A 165 -12.44 -5.39 -9.62
C VAL A 165 -11.03 -4.85 -9.35
N VAL A 166 -10.74 -4.41 -8.11
CA VAL A 166 -9.38 -4.01 -7.70
C VAL A 166 -8.40 -5.18 -7.88
N LEU A 167 -8.70 -6.35 -7.32
CA LEU A 167 -7.85 -7.54 -7.40
C LEU A 167 -7.59 -7.95 -8.86
N THR A 168 -8.65 -8.08 -9.66
CA THR A 168 -8.53 -8.39 -11.10
C THR A 168 -7.70 -7.34 -11.84
N SER A 169 -7.81 -6.06 -11.43
CA SER A 169 -7.06 -4.96 -12.04
C SER A 169 -5.59 -4.99 -11.66
N LEU A 170 -5.25 -5.33 -10.41
CA LEU A 170 -3.89 -5.52 -9.92
C LEU A 170 -3.21 -6.72 -10.60
N GLU A 171 -3.90 -7.85 -10.75
CA GLU A 171 -3.37 -9.02 -11.47
C GLU A 171 -3.06 -8.70 -12.94
N LYS A 172 -3.98 -8.00 -13.61
CA LYS A 172 -3.75 -7.50 -14.97
C LYS A 172 -2.60 -6.49 -15.01
N CYS A 173 -2.46 -5.66 -13.97
CA CYS A 173 -1.35 -4.72 -13.84
C CYS A 173 0.00 -5.43 -13.75
N ASP A 174 0.11 -6.49 -12.93
CA ASP A 174 1.33 -7.31 -12.87
C ASP A 174 1.61 -7.98 -14.22
N THR A 175 0.58 -8.52 -14.88
CA THR A 175 0.71 -9.10 -16.22
C THR A 175 1.28 -8.10 -17.23
N THR A 176 0.81 -6.85 -17.24
CA THR A 176 1.36 -5.80 -18.11
C THR A 176 2.78 -5.42 -17.71
N ALA A 177 3.08 -5.31 -16.41
CA ALA A 177 4.43 -5.02 -15.91
C ALA A 177 5.45 -6.10 -16.30
N GLN A 178 5.03 -7.36 -16.42
CA GLN A 178 5.87 -8.46 -16.91
C GLN A 178 6.24 -8.33 -18.39
N THR A 179 5.44 -7.62 -19.20
CA THR A 179 5.75 -7.41 -20.63
C THR A 179 6.75 -6.29 -20.90
N VAL A 180 7.08 -5.48 -19.89
CA VAL A 180 8.05 -4.37 -20.00
C VAL A 180 9.47 -4.92 -20.05
N TYR A 181 10.29 -4.38 -20.96
CA TYR A 181 11.70 -4.71 -21.09
C TYR A 181 12.59 -3.47 -20.83
N PRO A 182 13.69 -3.58 -20.07
CA PRO A 182 14.17 -4.79 -19.38
C PRO A 182 13.30 -5.13 -18.16
N HIS A 183 13.11 -6.42 -17.89
CA HIS A 183 12.19 -6.90 -16.84
C HIS A 183 12.57 -6.42 -15.44
N GLU A 184 13.86 -6.22 -15.18
CA GLU A 184 14.36 -5.75 -13.89
C GLU A 184 13.89 -4.33 -13.54
N ILE A 185 13.46 -3.54 -14.53
CA ILE A 185 12.97 -2.18 -14.28
C ILE A 185 11.59 -2.19 -13.58
N THR A 186 10.84 -3.29 -13.67
CA THR A 186 9.52 -3.41 -13.05
C THR A 186 9.53 -4.13 -11.72
N THR A 187 10.67 -4.63 -11.24
CA THR A 187 10.77 -5.41 -9.99
C THR A 187 10.08 -4.74 -8.81
N LYS A 188 10.41 -3.46 -8.53
CA LYS A 188 9.77 -2.72 -7.42
C LYS A 188 8.27 -2.52 -7.59
N LEU A 189 7.82 -2.26 -8.82
CA LEU A 189 6.39 -2.14 -9.11
C LEU A 189 5.68 -3.46 -8.83
N ARG A 190 6.25 -4.58 -9.25
CA ARG A 190 5.67 -5.91 -9.08
C ARG A 190 5.63 -6.34 -7.61
N GLU A 191 6.69 -6.07 -6.84
CA GLU A 191 6.71 -6.24 -5.38
C GLU A 191 5.59 -5.42 -4.71
N SER A 192 5.42 -4.18 -5.15
CA SER A 192 4.38 -3.29 -4.64
C SER A 192 2.95 -3.73 -5.00
N ILE A 193 2.76 -4.28 -6.21
CA ILE A 193 1.50 -4.91 -6.63
C ILE A 193 1.21 -6.13 -5.77
N ALA A 194 2.21 -6.98 -5.52
CA ALA A 194 2.03 -8.18 -4.69
C ALA A 194 1.65 -7.82 -3.24
N SER A 195 2.31 -6.81 -2.65
CA SER A 195 1.94 -6.29 -1.33
C SER A 195 0.51 -5.71 -1.33
N GLU A 196 0.12 -4.98 -2.38
CA GLU A 196 -1.23 -4.45 -2.52
C GLU A 196 -2.31 -5.52 -2.65
N ILE A 197 -2.03 -6.62 -3.37
CA ILE A 197 -2.93 -7.77 -3.47
C ILE A 197 -3.17 -8.39 -2.09
N LYS A 198 -2.11 -8.57 -1.29
CA LYS A 198 -2.24 -9.07 0.09
C LYS A 198 -3.14 -8.16 0.93
N LEU A 199 -2.88 -6.85 0.92
CA LEU A 199 -3.70 -5.87 1.63
C LEU A 199 -5.16 -5.91 1.17
N ALA A 200 -5.40 -6.06 -0.13
CA ALA A 200 -6.74 -6.15 -0.68
C ALA A 200 -7.48 -7.41 -0.20
N HIS A 201 -6.79 -8.54 -0.05
CA HIS A 201 -7.37 -9.76 0.53
C HIS A 201 -7.71 -9.60 2.01
N HIS A 202 -6.79 -9.06 2.82
CA HIS A 202 -7.05 -8.82 4.24
C HIS A 202 -8.20 -7.81 4.45
N SER A 203 -8.27 -6.77 3.62
CA SER A 203 -9.38 -5.80 3.62
C SER A 203 -10.74 -6.48 3.41
N VAL A 204 -10.83 -7.44 2.47
CA VAL A 204 -12.07 -8.20 2.23
C VAL A 204 -12.42 -9.08 3.42
N ALA A 205 -11.43 -9.79 3.99
CA ALA A 205 -11.64 -10.64 5.15
C ALA A 205 -12.14 -9.84 6.36
N LEU A 206 -11.57 -8.66 6.62
CA LEU A 206 -12.02 -7.74 7.67
C LEU A 206 -13.50 -7.35 7.49
N VAL A 207 -13.89 -6.89 6.30
CA VAL A 207 -15.28 -6.48 6.05
C VAL A 207 -16.25 -7.65 6.16
N GLN A 208 -15.87 -8.84 5.71
CA GLN A 208 -16.67 -10.05 5.85
C GLN A 208 -16.85 -10.43 7.33
N ALA A 209 -15.79 -10.34 8.12
CA ALA A 209 -15.84 -10.60 9.56
C ALA A 209 -16.74 -9.58 10.27
N PHE A 210 -16.59 -8.27 9.99
CA PHE A 210 -17.45 -7.24 10.57
C PHE A 210 -18.92 -7.38 10.17
N THR A 211 -19.19 -7.67 8.89
CA THR A 211 -20.56 -7.92 8.40
C THR A 211 -21.19 -9.11 9.12
N SER A 212 -20.44 -10.20 9.31
CA SER A 212 -20.89 -11.39 10.01
C SER A 212 -21.16 -11.11 11.49
N LEU A 213 -20.22 -10.43 12.17
CA LEU A 213 -20.37 -10.02 13.57
C LEU A 213 -21.58 -9.12 13.79
N LYS A 214 -21.81 -8.14 12.90
CA LYS A 214 -23.00 -7.29 12.93
C LYS A 214 -24.28 -8.12 12.82
N ASN A 215 -24.34 -9.07 11.89
CA ASN A 215 -25.51 -9.94 11.70
C ASN A 215 -25.74 -10.87 12.89
N HIS A 216 -24.68 -11.44 13.45
CA HIS A 216 -24.76 -12.29 14.65
C HIS A 216 -25.18 -11.48 15.88
N ALA A 217 -24.65 -10.28 16.07
CA ALA A 217 -25.04 -9.39 17.16
C ALA A 217 -26.52 -8.97 17.06
N ASN A 218 -26.99 -8.63 15.85
CA ASN A 218 -28.40 -8.36 15.60
C ASN A 218 -29.30 -9.58 15.86
N SER A 219 -28.83 -10.77 15.51
CA SER A 219 -29.56 -12.02 15.80
C SER A 219 -29.62 -12.30 17.30
N MET A 220 -28.52 -12.03 18.01
CA MET A 220 -28.42 -12.18 19.45
C MET A 220 -29.37 -11.24 20.17
N SER A 221 -29.41 -9.95 19.80
CA SER A 221 -30.31 -8.97 20.44
C SER A 221 -31.80 -9.32 20.27
N VAL A 222 -32.18 -10.00 19.19
CA VAL A 222 -33.55 -10.48 18.94
C VAL A 222 -33.86 -11.75 19.73
N LEU A 223 -32.93 -12.69 19.83
CA LEU A 223 -33.16 -14.00 20.47
C LEU A 223 -32.91 -14.01 21.97
N TYR A 224 -32.08 -13.10 22.48
CA TYR A 224 -31.74 -13.00 23.91
C TYR A 224 -32.97 -12.79 24.81
N PRO A 225 -33.95 -11.93 24.47
CA PRO A 225 -35.19 -11.77 25.26
C PRO A 225 -36.09 -13.01 25.29
N CYS A 226 -35.89 -13.99 24.40
CA CYS A 226 -36.67 -15.23 24.37
C CYS A 226 -36.18 -16.29 25.38
N ARG A 227 -35.16 -15.97 26.19
CA ARG A 227 -34.62 -16.85 27.23
C ARG A 227 -35.67 -17.13 28.31
N ARG A 228 -35.79 -18.39 28.72
CA ARG A 228 -36.70 -18.79 29.79
C ARG A 228 -36.09 -18.44 31.16
N ARG A 229 -36.95 -18.31 32.18
CA ARG A 229 -36.56 -17.96 33.56
C ARG A 229 -35.62 -18.97 34.23
N ASP A 230 -35.54 -20.19 33.71
CA ASP A 230 -34.64 -21.25 34.18
C ASP A 230 -33.21 -21.12 33.61
N GLY A 231 -32.91 -20.03 32.89
CA GLY A 231 -31.64 -19.83 32.21
C GLY A 231 -31.53 -20.59 30.89
N SER A 232 -32.44 -21.52 30.60
CA SER A 232 -32.43 -22.27 29.34
C SER A 232 -32.79 -21.34 28.18
N GLY A 233 -31.77 -20.99 27.40
CA GLY A 233 -31.95 -20.38 26.09
C GLY A 233 -32.38 -21.43 25.07
N PRO A 234 -33.01 -21.04 23.96
CA PRO A 234 -33.12 -21.93 22.81
C PRO A 234 -31.71 -22.37 22.37
N VAL A 235 -31.55 -23.60 21.85
CA VAL A 235 -30.28 -24.13 21.31
C VAL A 235 -29.60 -23.15 20.32
N SER A 236 -30.40 -22.29 19.68
CA SER A 236 -29.95 -21.21 18.81
C SER A 236 -29.05 -20.17 19.50
N LEU A 237 -29.16 -19.98 20.83
CA LEU A 237 -28.37 -18.98 21.56
C LEU A 237 -26.92 -19.45 21.77
N GLN A 238 -26.71 -20.72 22.09
CA GLN A 238 -25.37 -21.34 22.13
C GLN A 238 -24.73 -21.36 20.73
N ALA A 239 -25.51 -21.64 19.70
CA ALA A 239 -25.04 -21.58 18.32
C ALA A 239 -24.59 -20.15 17.94
N LEU A 240 -25.29 -19.11 18.41
CA LEU A 240 -24.89 -17.73 18.18
C LEU A 240 -23.59 -17.35 18.90
N TYR A 241 -23.37 -17.79 20.15
CA TYR A 241 -22.08 -17.58 20.82
C TYR A 241 -20.92 -18.19 20.04
N TYR A 242 -21.09 -19.42 19.53
CA TYR A 242 -20.11 -20.06 18.67
C TYR A 242 -19.85 -19.27 17.38
N LEU A 243 -20.91 -18.81 16.71
CA LEU A 243 -20.80 -18.03 15.48
C LEU A 243 -20.11 -16.68 15.71
N ILE A 244 -20.39 -15.99 16.82
CA ILE A 244 -19.68 -14.76 17.21
C ILE A 244 -18.21 -15.09 17.48
N SER A 245 -17.91 -16.14 18.24
CA SER A 245 -16.53 -16.56 18.53
C SER A 245 -15.73 -16.85 17.27
N SER A 246 -16.34 -17.57 16.32
CA SER A 246 -15.72 -17.92 15.05
C SER A 246 -15.45 -16.68 14.19
N SER A 247 -16.42 -15.76 14.08
CA SER A 247 -16.22 -14.50 13.35
C SER A 247 -15.23 -13.56 14.03
N LEU A 248 -15.12 -13.58 15.37
CA LEU A 248 -14.07 -12.85 16.09
C LEU A 248 -12.68 -13.43 15.80
N GLY A 249 -12.55 -14.76 15.75
CA GLY A 249 -11.28 -15.39 15.38
C GLY A 249 -10.83 -14.99 13.97
N GLN A 250 -11.77 -14.97 13.01
CA GLN A 250 -11.50 -14.48 11.65
C GLN A 250 -11.11 -12.99 11.63
N LEU A 251 -11.76 -12.16 12.46
CA LEU A 251 -11.42 -10.75 12.56
C LEU A 251 -10.01 -10.55 13.11
N GLU A 252 -9.64 -11.27 14.17
CA GLU A 252 -8.32 -11.20 14.81
C GLU A 252 -7.21 -11.62 13.82
N GLU A 253 -7.37 -12.75 13.14
CA GLU A 253 -6.42 -13.23 12.11
C GLU A 253 -6.30 -12.22 10.95
N ALA A 254 -7.42 -11.72 10.44
CA ALA A 254 -7.42 -10.75 9.36
C ALA A 254 -6.82 -9.40 9.79
N TYR A 255 -7.01 -8.99 11.04
CA TYR A 255 -6.41 -7.79 11.61
C TYR A 255 -4.89 -7.91 11.69
N GLU A 256 -4.37 -8.99 12.26
CA GLU A 256 -2.93 -9.22 12.35
C GLU A 256 -2.29 -9.22 10.95
N GLY A 257 -2.88 -9.94 10.00
CA GLY A 257 -2.40 -9.96 8.62
C GLY A 257 -2.47 -8.58 7.92
N TYR A 258 -3.52 -7.80 8.17
CA TYR A 258 -3.62 -6.44 7.66
C TYR A 258 -2.57 -5.51 8.27
N ALA A 259 -2.39 -5.57 9.59
CA ALA A 259 -1.42 -4.76 10.32
C ALA A 259 0.01 -5.06 9.86
N ASP A 260 0.37 -6.34 9.73
CA ASP A 260 1.68 -6.77 9.23
C ASP A 260 1.93 -6.27 7.80
N ALA A 261 0.93 -6.36 6.92
CA ALA A 261 1.04 -5.86 5.56
C ALA A 261 1.09 -4.31 5.49
N CYS A 262 0.59 -3.62 6.50
CA CYS A 262 0.70 -2.17 6.64
C CYS A 262 2.06 -1.70 7.19
N LEU A 263 2.82 -2.54 7.93
CA LEU A 263 4.15 -2.18 8.44
C LEU A 263 5.16 -1.88 7.32
N GLU A 264 4.96 -2.50 6.16
CA GLU A 264 5.76 -2.24 4.95
C GLU A 264 5.43 -0.88 4.28
N LYS A 265 4.44 -0.16 4.81
CA LYS A 265 3.91 1.09 4.27
C LYS A 265 3.89 2.21 5.30
N LEU A 266 3.71 3.44 4.80
CA LEU A 266 3.58 4.60 5.67
C LEU A 266 2.23 4.57 6.41
N PRO A 267 2.21 4.65 7.75
CA PRO A 267 0.99 4.46 8.56
C PRO A 267 -0.14 5.45 8.26
N GLU A 268 0.20 6.67 7.85
CA GLU A 268 -0.77 7.77 7.67
C GLU A 268 -1.65 7.62 6.43
N VAL A 269 -1.36 6.64 5.56
CA VAL A 269 -1.97 6.52 4.23
C VAL A 269 -2.96 5.36 4.14
N GLU A 270 -2.89 4.40 5.06
CA GLU A 270 -3.74 3.21 5.03
C GLU A 270 -4.98 3.39 5.91
N PRO A 271 -6.15 2.88 5.49
CA PRO A 271 -7.36 2.98 6.28
C PRO A 271 -7.22 2.32 7.65
N ASN A 272 -7.65 3.03 8.68
CA ASN A 272 -7.81 2.46 10.02
C ASN A 272 -8.96 1.46 10.02
N ILE A 273 -8.93 0.51 10.94
CA ILE A 273 -9.95 -0.56 10.99
C ILE A 273 -11.35 -0.03 11.20
N THR A 274 -11.48 1.05 11.96
CA THR A 274 -12.77 1.70 12.20
C THR A 274 -13.34 2.40 10.98
N GLN A 275 -12.53 2.62 9.93
CA GLN A 275 -12.97 3.17 8.66
C GLN A 275 -13.55 2.09 7.73
N PHE A 276 -13.38 0.81 8.03
CA PHE A 276 -13.96 -0.25 7.19
C PHE A 276 -15.49 -0.29 7.31
N PRO A 277 -16.18 -0.69 6.23
CA PRO A 277 -17.62 -0.86 6.24
C PRO A 277 -18.07 -1.80 7.36
N ASP A 278 -19.18 -1.43 8.01
CA ASP A 278 -19.81 -2.17 9.10
C ASP A 278 -18.97 -2.34 10.39
N ALA A 279 -17.71 -1.88 10.44
CA ALA A 279 -16.82 -2.04 11.59
C ALA A 279 -17.39 -1.42 12.87
N ILE A 280 -17.72 -0.12 12.84
CA ILE A 280 -18.28 0.59 14.00
C ILE A 280 -19.62 -0.01 14.43
N ALA A 281 -20.48 -0.36 13.46
CA ALA A 281 -21.79 -0.94 13.74
C ALA A 281 -21.67 -2.32 14.41
N ALA A 282 -20.76 -3.17 13.95
CA ALA A 282 -20.47 -4.47 14.53
C ALA A 282 -19.92 -4.34 15.96
N LEU A 283 -18.91 -3.49 16.16
CA LEU A 283 -18.28 -3.30 17.47
C LEU A 283 -19.26 -2.75 18.51
N ARG A 284 -20.08 -1.75 18.15
CA ARG A 284 -21.14 -1.24 19.03
C ARG A 284 -22.20 -2.29 19.33
N GLY A 285 -22.61 -3.05 18.31
CA GLY A 285 -23.59 -4.12 18.46
C GLY A 285 -23.12 -5.20 19.44
N LEU A 286 -21.85 -5.60 19.36
CA LEU A 286 -21.24 -6.56 20.28
C LEU A 286 -21.10 -6.00 21.69
N TYR A 287 -20.67 -4.74 21.82
CA TYR A 287 -20.44 -4.12 23.14
C TYR A 287 -21.69 -4.09 24.02
N VAL A 288 -22.88 -3.94 23.42
CA VAL A 288 -24.15 -3.81 24.15
C VAL A 288 -24.70 -5.18 24.61
N LEU A 289 -24.14 -6.29 24.14
CA LEU A 289 -24.64 -7.63 24.49
C LEU A 289 -24.17 -8.08 25.87
N GLU A 290 -25.06 -8.79 26.58
CA GLU A 290 -24.75 -9.42 27.87
C GLU A 290 -24.28 -10.87 27.65
N TYR A 291 -23.03 -11.16 28.03
CA TYR A 291 -22.37 -12.46 27.84
C TYR A 291 -22.45 -13.36 29.08
N THR A 292 -23.65 -13.56 29.63
CA THR A 292 -23.85 -14.22 30.93
C THR A 292 -23.59 -15.73 30.98
N GLU A 293 -23.38 -16.40 29.84
CA GLU A 293 -23.15 -17.86 29.72
C GLU A 293 -21.89 -18.20 28.91
N ASP A 294 -20.96 -17.24 28.84
CA ASP A 294 -19.79 -17.30 27.95
C ASP A 294 -18.54 -17.89 28.62
N ASP A 295 -18.72 -18.93 29.43
CA ASP A 295 -17.59 -19.59 30.11
C ASP A 295 -16.67 -20.32 29.12
N MET A 296 -17.17 -20.66 27.92
CA MET A 296 -16.43 -21.44 26.93
C MET A 296 -15.62 -20.62 25.92
N TYR A 297 -16.03 -19.39 25.57
CA TYR A 297 -15.44 -18.66 24.45
C TYR A 297 -14.77 -17.33 24.84
N GLY A 298 -15.03 -16.82 26.05
CA GLY A 298 -14.39 -15.60 26.55
C GLY A 298 -14.58 -14.38 25.64
N LEU A 299 -15.74 -14.31 24.97
CA LEU A 299 -16.17 -13.22 24.10
C LEU A 299 -16.14 -11.88 24.80
N GLY A 300 -16.64 -11.78 26.04
CA GLY A 300 -16.64 -10.52 26.80
C GLY A 300 -15.24 -9.87 26.88
N PRO A 301 -14.25 -10.56 27.48
CA PRO A 301 -12.86 -10.09 27.54
C PRO A 301 -12.24 -9.83 26.15
N ARG A 302 -12.49 -10.69 25.15
CA ARG A 302 -11.95 -10.53 23.79
C ARG A 302 -12.49 -9.27 23.10
N ILE A 303 -13.80 -9.04 23.18
CA ILE A 303 -14.47 -7.88 22.59
C ILE A 303 -13.98 -6.60 23.27
N LEU A 304 -13.87 -6.59 24.60
CA LEU A 304 -13.33 -5.45 25.34
C LEU A 304 -11.86 -5.16 24.97
N SER A 305 -11.04 -6.19 24.77
CA SER A 305 -9.66 -6.04 24.29
C SER A 305 -9.60 -5.41 22.90
N ILE A 306 -10.42 -5.88 21.96
CA ILE A 306 -10.49 -5.33 20.59
C ILE A 306 -10.97 -3.88 20.62
N ILE A 307 -12.07 -3.60 21.32
CA ILE A 307 -12.60 -2.23 21.45
C ILE A 307 -11.60 -1.33 22.14
N GLY A 308 -10.93 -1.80 23.20
CA GLY A 308 -9.90 -1.05 23.90
C GLY A 308 -8.78 -0.61 22.98
N LYS A 309 -8.24 -1.54 22.17
CA LYS A 309 -7.21 -1.23 21.16
C LYS A 309 -7.71 -0.19 20.14
N LEU A 310 -8.91 -0.37 19.60
CA LEU A 310 -9.47 0.47 18.53
C LEU A 310 -10.02 1.82 19.02
N SER A 311 -10.38 1.94 20.30
CA SER A 311 -10.91 3.17 20.90
C SER A 311 -9.87 4.29 20.97
N LEU A 312 -8.58 3.94 20.99
CA LEU A 312 -7.47 4.91 20.91
C LEU A 312 -7.43 5.60 19.54
N GLU A 313 -7.94 4.94 18.50
CA GLU A 313 -7.91 5.40 17.11
C GLU A 313 -9.24 6.04 16.66
N CYS A 314 -10.32 5.88 17.43
CA CYS A 314 -11.64 6.36 17.07
C CYS A 314 -12.41 6.94 18.27
N PRO A 315 -12.59 8.29 18.33
CA PRO A 315 -13.30 8.93 19.44
C PRO A 315 -14.79 8.53 19.52
N TYR A 316 -15.40 8.07 18.42
CA TYR A 316 -16.78 7.57 18.40
C TYR A 316 -16.97 6.22 19.11
N LEU A 317 -15.87 5.52 19.43
CA LEU A 317 -15.86 4.37 20.35
C LEU A 317 -15.53 4.80 21.79
N GLY A 318 -15.06 6.03 22.02
CA GLY A 318 -14.65 6.58 23.31
C GLY A 318 -15.79 7.08 24.21
N ASP A 319 -17.02 7.21 23.69
CA ASP A 319 -18.23 7.41 24.50
C ASP A 319 -18.63 6.13 25.26
N ILE A 320 -17.94 5.01 25.01
CA ILE A 320 -17.98 3.83 25.86
C ILE A 320 -17.10 4.12 27.08
N PRO A 321 -17.62 4.12 28.33
CA PRO A 321 -16.86 4.56 29.49
C PRO A 321 -15.58 3.72 29.70
N LEU A 322 -14.42 4.26 29.32
CA LEU A 322 -13.10 3.61 29.44
C LEU A 322 -12.77 3.14 30.86
N LYS A 323 -13.29 3.83 31.89
CA LYS A 323 -13.20 3.38 33.29
C LYS A 323 -13.92 2.05 33.54
N GLN A 324 -15.07 1.85 32.91
CA GLN A 324 -15.88 0.65 33.05
C GLN A 324 -15.24 -0.53 32.32
N ILE A 325 -14.63 -0.30 31.14
CA ILE A 325 -13.82 -1.30 30.43
C ILE A 325 -12.61 -1.74 31.28
N GLN A 326 -11.88 -0.79 31.89
CA GLN A 326 -10.72 -1.11 32.72
C GLN A 326 -11.10 -1.81 34.03
N ASP A 327 -12.21 -1.41 34.65
CA ASP A 327 -12.74 -2.04 35.87
C ASP A 327 -13.32 -3.45 35.59
N ASP A 328 -13.95 -3.68 34.43
CA ASP A 328 -14.50 -4.97 33.99
C ASP A 328 -13.38 -5.97 33.59
N ILE A 329 -12.32 -5.49 32.93
CA ILE A 329 -11.12 -6.32 32.69
C ILE A 329 -10.46 -6.67 34.03
N ALA A 330 -10.30 -5.71 34.95
CA ALA A 330 -9.67 -5.97 36.25
C ALA A 330 -10.51 -6.87 37.18
N THR A 331 -11.84 -6.90 37.02
CA THR A 331 -12.72 -7.81 37.78
C THR A 331 -12.82 -9.20 37.13
N SER A 332 -12.83 -9.31 35.80
CA SER A 332 -12.81 -10.61 35.11
C SER A 332 -11.55 -11.44 35.42
N TYR A 333 -10.39 -10.79 35.62
CA TYR A 333 -9.16 -11.46 36.08
C TYR A 333 -9.10 -11.76 37.59
N ARG A 334 -10.06 -11.28 38.40
CA ARG A 334 -10.12 -11.57 39.85
C ARG A 334 -11.05 -12.72 40.21
N TYR A 335 -11.86 -13.20 39.25
CA TYR A 335 -12.81 -14.30 39.44
C TYR A 335 -12.43 -15.60 38.71
N HIS A 336 -11.21 -15.67 38.15
CA HIS A 336 -10.57 -16.91 37.69
C HIS A 336 -9.47 -17.36 38.66
#